data_AF-A0A7S0HWY6-F1
#
_entry.id   AF-A0A7S0HWY6-F1
#
_cell.length_a   1.000
_cell.length_b   1.000
_cell.length_c   1.000
_cell.angle_alpha   90.00
_cell.angle_beta   90.00
_cell.angle_gamma   90.00
#
_symmetry.space_group_name_H-M   'P 1'
#
loop_
_entity.id
_entity.type
_entity.pdbx_description
1 polymer ?
#
loop_
_entity_poly.entity_id
_entity_poly.type
_entity_poly.pdbx_seq_one_letter_code
_entity_poly.pdbx_strand_id
1 'polypeptide(L)'
;HPVLSLVLCFRCSHPLCLKQKLSSPLQQGSQGEYRGSLPAMKLHHCFTLILCLSVLVNAQKIEYQAGAAAKRSHSMYHHDTKLQEQAPGAVKTADKDARLDPANFLVVLVAGLILFYCAGRAYVPPFTDFSKLSESEIAEYEEIKKAGELELHTAILFVVVASIALVLLFYFMSAMSILITILFSLVATISFGFLIYPYIDHWTDRKFSRDVDVPLLGPVPLLVFFVAPFALLVVALWLCTKHWITNDVLAISLVVFFLANIRLSSLMVATVLLLLAFFYDIFWVFMSSSIFGKNVMVTVATDLDVPIKILIPLVLPEESQSRLEFTLIGLGDIVLPGLLLCFAWRVDRDKGNDMQKGYFAVTMAGYLVALTLCEIIVGSLHLAQPAMIYLVPGTLIPFMLLALVRKEFNEVWSGVEDTPIAPQKP
;
A
#
# COMPACT_ATOMS: atom_id res chain seq x y z
N HIS A 1 19.51 -21.33 1.30
CA HIS A 1 18.10 -21.65 0.94
C HIS A 1 17.07 -20.53 1.28
N PRO A 2 17.33 -19.23 1.02
CA PRO A 2 16.31 -18.18 1.18
C PRO A 2 15.24 -18.19 0.07
N VAL A 3 15.64 -18.56 -1.16
CA VAL A 3 14.74 -18.72 -2.32
C VAL A 3 13.67 -19.77 -2.05
N LEU A 4 14.00 -20.86 -1.36
CA LEU A 4 13.08 -21.95 -1.05
C LEU A 4 11.98 -21.52 -0.05
N SER A 5 12.36 -20.79 1.01
CA SER A 5 11.42 -20.20 1.97
C SER A 5 10.54 -19.12 1.33
N LEU A 6 11.10 -18.36 0.38
CA LEU A 6 10.36 -17.35 -0.37
C LEU A 6 9.35 -17.94 -1.34
N VAL A 7 9.70 -19.02 -2.04
CA VAL A 7 8.77 -19.71 -2.94
C VAL A 7 7.68 -20.43 -2.13
N LEU A 8 7.97 -20.89 -0.91
CA LEU A 8 6.94 -21.41 0.03
C LEU A 8 5.97 -20.31 0.48
N CYS A 9 6.45 -19.10 0.81
CA CYS A 9 5.56 -17.96 1.08
C CYS A 9 4.76 -17.54 -0.16
N PHE A 10 5.40 -17.52 -1.33
CA PHE A 10 4.74 -17.22 -2.61
C PHE A 10 3.63 -18.23 -2.94
N ARG A 11 3.83 -19.49 -2.58
CA ARG A 11 2.84 -20.56 -2.72
C ARG A 11 1.64 -20.37 -1.80
N CYS A 12 1.85 -19.91 -0.57
CA CYS A 12 0.75 -19.57 0.36
C CYS A 12 0.00 -18.28 -0.02
N SER A 13 0.62 -17.35 -0.75
CA SER A 13 0.03 -16.05 -1.08
C SER A 13 -0.61 -15.97 -2.47
N HIS A 14 -0.54 -17.03 -3.29
CA HIS A 14 -1.11 -17.02 -4.65
C HIS A 14 -2.12 -18.16 -4.88
N PRO A 15 -3.38 -17.86 -5.20
CA PRO A 15 -4.47 -18.85 -5.42
C PRO A 15 -4.30 -19.76 -6.67
N LEU A 16 -3.18 -19.66 -7.38
CA LEU A 16 -2.89 -20.53 -8.54
C LEU A 16 -1.86 -21.63 -8.21
N CYS A 17 -1.24 -21.55 -7.02
CA CYS A 17 -0.10 -22.37 -6.62
C CYS A 17 -0.48 -23.49 -5.63
N LEU A 18 -1.74 -23.50 -5.17
CA LEU A 18 -2.33 -24.50 -4.27
C LEU A 18 -3.13 -25.56 -5.06
N LYS A 19 -2.78 -25.79 -6.33
CA LYS A 19 -3.19 -26.95 -7.15
C LYS A 19 -2.79 -28.27 -6.48
N GLN A 20 -3.57 -28.73 -5.51
CA GLN A 20 -3.45 -30.10 -5.03
C GLN A 20 -4.75 -30.65 -4.45
N LYS A 21 -5.71 -30.96 -5.33
CA LYS A 21 -6.31 -32.30 -5.35
C LYS A 21 -7.08 -32.57 -6.65
N LEU A 22 -6.73 -33.70 -7.27
CA LEU A 22 -7.38 -34.39 -8.41
C LEU A 22 -7.04 -33.96 -9.86
N SER A 23 -5.96 -34.60 -10.35
CA SER A 23 -5.90 -35.45 -11.56
C SER A 23 -6.35 -34.94 -12.95
N SER A 24 -5.33 -34.82 -13.82
CA SER A 24 -5.21 -35.27 -15.22
C SER A 24 -6.04 -34.61 -16.35
N PRO A 25 -5.48 -34.56 -17.59
CA PRO A 25 -5.74 -33.49 -18.55
C PRO A 25 -6.81 -33.88 -19.55
N LEU A 26 -7.59 -32.94 -20.08
CA LEU A 26 -8.15 -33.05 -21.44
C LEU A 26 -8.65 -31.70 -22.01
N GLN A 27 -8.06 -31.39 -23.17
CA GLN A 27 -8.61 -30.76 -24.38
C GLN A 27 -9.04 -29.27 -24.45
N GLN A 28 -8.35 -28.62 -25.40
CA GLN A 28 -8.68 -27.37 -26.09
C GLN A 28 -10.08 -27.40 -26.72
N GLY A 29 -10.78 -26.26 -26.68
CA GLY A 29 -11.99 -26.05 -27.46
C GLY A 29 -12.40 -24.58 -27.59
N SER A 30 -12.13 -24.02 -28.77
CA SER A 30 -12.96 -23.08 -29.54
C SER A 30 -13.36 -21.71 -28.97
N GLN A 31 -12.97 -20.67 -29.72
CA GLN A 31 -13.39 -19.28 -29.61
C GLN A 31 -14.91 -19.09 -29.73
N GLY A 32 -15.45 -18.15 -28.95
CA GLY A 32 -16.76 -17.54 -29.13
C GLY A 32 -16.68 -16.08 -28.68
N GLU A 33 -16.92 -15.17 -29.61
CA GLU A 33 -16.82 -13.72 -29.50
C GLU A 33 -18.16 -13.14 -29.07
N TYR A 34 -18.27 -12.41 -27.93
CA TYR A 34 -19.29 -11.36 -27.75
C TYR A 34 -18.88 -10.30 -26.71
N ARG A 35 -19.25 -9.06 -27.04
CA ARG A 35 -19.00 -7.78 -26.37
C ARG A 35 -19.79 -7.62 -25.05
N GLY A 36 -19.11 -7.09 -24.03
CA GLY A 36 -19.75 -6.46 -22.86
C GLY A 36 -18.73 -5.90 -21.87
N SER A 37 -18.42 -4.59 -21.98
CA SER A 37 -17.85 -3.65 -20.97
C SER A 37 -16.68 -4.04 -20.03
N LEU A 38 -16.05 -5.21 -20.12
CA LEU A 38 -14.86 -5.59 -19.34
C LEU A 38 -13.48 -5.05 -19.81
N PRO A 39 -13.22 -4.73 -21.10
CA PRO A 39 -11.87 -4.34 -21.53
C PRO A 39 -11.47 -2.93 -21.06
N ALA A 40 -12.43 -2.03 -20.85
CA ALA A 40 -12.17 -0.67 -20.36
C ALA A 40 -11.59 -0.66 -18.94
N MET A 41 -12.05 -1.57 -18.07
CA MET A 41 -11.61 -1.64 -16.68
C MET A 41 -10.21 -2.25 -16.53
N LYS A 42 -9.84 -3.24 -17.37
CA LYS A 42 -8.47 -3.80 -17.40
C LYS A 42 -7.43 -2.78 -17.83
N LEU A 43 -7.78 -1.92 -18.80
CA LEU A 43 -6.94 -0.82 -19.25
C LEU A 43 -6.81 0.27 -18.16
N HIS A 44 -7.89 0.57 -17.43
CA HIS A 44 -7.92 1.59 -16.39
C HIS A 44 -6.96 1.28 -15.22
N HIS A 45 -6.89 0.03 -14.74
CA HIS A 45 -5.99 -0.34 -13.62
C HIS A 45 -4.51 -0.28 -14.02
N CYS A 46 -4.18 -0.69 -15.24
CA CYS A 46 -2.83 -0.53 -15.78
C CYS A 46 -2.50 0.96 -15.93
N PHE A 47 -3.43 1.74 -16.45
CA PHE A 47 -3.26 3.17 -16.61
C PHE A 47 -3.08 3.88 -15.27
N THR A 48 -3.81 3.51 -14.20
CA THR A 48 -3.64 4.09 -12.86
C THR A 48 -2.27 3.74 -12.25
N LEU A 49 -1.82 2.48 -12.34
CA LEU A 49 -0.49 2.09 -11.84
C LEU A 49 0.63 2.77 -12.64
N ILE A 50 0.49 2.82 -13.98
CA ILE A 50 1.42 3.52 -14.86
C ILE A 50 1.40 5.02 -14.58
N LEU A 51 0.22 5.61 -14.34
CA LEU A 51 0.08 7.02 -13.99
C LEU A 51 0.78 7.30 -12.66
N CYS A 52 0.55 6.47 -11.63
CA CYS A 52 1.23 6.58 -10.34
C CYS A 52 2.77 6.49 -10.49
N LEU A 53 3.27 5.48 -11.20
CA LEU A 53 4.70 5.33 -11.47
C LEU A 53 5.25 6.47 -12.34
N SER A 54 4.46 6.97 -13.30
CA SER A 54 4.85 8.08 -14.17
C SER A 54 4.89 9.42 -13.43
N VAL A 55 4.04 9.61 -12.42
CA VAL A 55 4.07 10.78 -11.53
C VAL A 55 5.36 10.74 -10.70
N LEU A 56 5.74 9.59 -10.16
CA LEU A 56 7.03 9.41 -9.45
C LEU A 56 8.24 9.64 -10.38
N VAL A 57 8.19 9.12 -11.61
CA VAL A 57 9.25 9.34 -12.62
C VAL A 57 9.29 10.80 -13.10
N ASN A 58 8.15 11.48 -13.19
CA ASN A 58 8.11 12.90 -13.54
C ASN A 58 8.61 13.78 -12.38
N ALA A 59 8.37 13.39 -11.13
CA ALA A 59 9.01 14.03 -9.97
C ALA A 59 10.55 13.94 -10.04
N GLN A 60 11.09 12.80 -10.49
CA GLN A 60 12.53 12.64 -10.77
C GLN A 60 13.03 13.59 -11.90
N LYS A 61 12.21 13.82 -12.94
CA LYS A 61 12.59 14.74 -14.02
C LYS A 61 12.65 16.20 -13.54
N ILE A 62 11.75 16.58 -12.63
CA ILE A 62 11.75 17.88 -11.96
C ILE A 62 13.00 18.01 -11.08
N GLU A 63 13.39 16.97 -10.33
CA GLU A 63 14.64 16.91 -9.57
C GLU A 63 15.88 17.10 -10.46
N TYR A 64 15.97 16.40 -11.60
CA TYR A 64 17.11 16.54 -12.52
C TYR A 64 17.23 17.98 -13.06
N GLN A 65 16.10 18.62 -13.34
CA GLN A 65 16.05 20.00 -13.82
C GLN A 65 16.37 21.02 -12.71
N ALA A 66 15.87 20.81 -11.49
CA ALA A 66 16.18 21.62 -10.32
C ALA A 66 17.66 21.50 -9.91
N GLY A 67 18.21 20.28 -9.92
CA GLY A 67 19.64 20.02 -9.67
C GLY A 67 20.56 20.59 -10.76
N ALA A 68 20.13 20.58 -12.03
CA ALA A 68 20.86 21.22 -13.13
C ALA A 68 20.81 22.76 -13.05
N ALA A 69 19.71 23.34 -12.55
CA ALA A 69 19.58 24.77 -12.29
C ALA A 69 20.46 25.21 -11.11
N ALA A 70 20.44 24.46 -9.99
CA ALA A 70 21.29 24.72 -8.82
C ALA A 70 22.80 24.62 -9.17
N LYS A 71 23.21 23.67 -10.02
CA LYS A 71 24.59 23.56 -10.53
C LYS A 71 25.00 24.74 -11.41
N ARG A 72 24.07 25.38 -12.14
CA ARG A 72 24.35 26.59 -12.92
C ARG A 72 24.51 27.83 -12.02
N SER A 73 23.73 27.94 -10.96
CA SER A 73 23.84 29.03 -9.97
C SER A 73 25.13 28.95 -9.16
N HIS A 74 25.58 27.74 -8.82
CA HIS A 74 26.80 27.51 -8.02
C HIS A 74 28.11 27.78 -8.80
N SER A 75 28.06 27.84 -10.13
CA SER A 75 29.22 28.18 -10.98
C SER A 75 29.49 29.69 -11.05
N MET A 76 28.64 30.54 -10.46
CA MET A 76 28.72 32.00 -10.57
C MET A 76 29.22 32.73 -9.31
N TYR A 77 29.35 32.04 -8.17
CA TYR A 77 29.84 32.63 -6.92
C TYR A 77 30.97 31.78 -6.30
N HIS A 78 32.21 32.21 -6.52
CA HIS A 78 33.35 31.88 -5.68
C HIS A 78 33.51 32.97 -4.61
N HIS A 79 33.20 32.68 -3.35
CA HIS A 79 33.98 33.21 -2.23
C HIS A 79 33.77 32.41 -0.94
N ASP A 80 34.87 32.28 -0.21
CA ASP A 80 35.13 31.65 1.08
C ASP A 80 34.03 31.68 2.15
N THR A 81 33.66 30.51 2.68
CA THR A 81 33.43 30.37 4.13
C THR A 81 33.78 28.97 4.63
N LYS A 82 34.45 28.94 5.79
CA LYS A 82 35.10 27.79 6.43
C LYS A 82 34.11 26.74 6.95
N LEU A 83 34.61 25.50 6.93
CA LEU A 83 34.07 24.27 7.51
C LEU A 83 33.48 24.43 8.91
N GLN A 84 32.24 23.97 9.09
CA GLN A 84 31.75 23.46 10.37
C GLN A 84 31.05 22.11 10.10
N GLU A 85 31.77 21.05 10.43
CA GLU A 85 31.37 19.66 10.28
C GLU A 85 30.27 19.35 11.32
N GLN A 86 29.05 19.08 10.86
CA GLN A 86 27.91 18.73 11.73
C GLN A 86 27.26 17.43 11.22
N ALA A 87 27.03 16.50 12.16
CA ALA A 87 26.78 15.08 11.95
C ALA A 87 25.57 14.74 11.05
N PRO A 88 25.60 13.61 10.31
CA PRO A 88 24.49 13.15 9.47
C PRO A 88 23.39 12.54 10.34
N GLY A 89 22.18 13.11 10.33
CA GLY A 89 21.00 12.46 10.94
C GLY A 89 20.04 13.34 11.74
N ALA A 90 20.17 14.67 11.73
CA ALA A 90 19.16 15.52 12.37
C ALA A 90 17.98 15.76 11.41
N VAL A 91 16.85 15.09 11.63
CA VAL A 91 15.55 15.55 11.13
C VAL A 91 15.25 16.87 11.82
N LYS A 92 15.50 17.99 11.14
CA LYS A 92 15.09 19.31 11.60
C LYS A 92 13.56 19.35 11.64
N THR A 93 13.02 19.71 12.80
CA THR A 93 11.65 20.25 12.91
C THR A 93 11.54 21.50 12.04
N ALA A 94 10.46 21.58 11.25
CA ALA A 94 10.22 22.59 10.21
C ALA A 94 10.63 24.02 10.63
N ASP A 95 11.38 24.69 9.77
CA ASP A 95 11.78 26.09 9.92
C ASP A 95 10.54 27.00 9.86
N LYS A 96 10.60 28.16 10.53
CA LYS A 96 9.48 29.12 10.66
C LYS A 96 9.07 29.77 9.33
N ASP A 97 9.88 29.59 8.28
CA ASP A 97 9.68 30.15 6.94
C ASP A 97 9.17 29.11 5.91
N ALA A 98 8.89 27.86 6.34
CA ALA A 98 8.41 26.80 5.46
C ALA A 98 7.03 27.13 4.87
N ARG A 99 7.00 27.60 3.62
CA ARG A 99 5.79 27.80 2.83
C ARG A 99 5.16 26.44 2.47
N LEU A 100 3.83 26.39 2.37
CA LEU A 100 3.09 25.21 1.90
C LEU A 100 3.59 24.80 0.50
N ASP A 101 4.36 23.70 0.43
CA ASP A 101 4.94 23.22 -0.83
C ASP A 101 3.87 22.53 -1.70
N PRO A 102 3.80 22.84 -3.01
CA PRO A 102 2.96 22.11 -3.96
C PRO A 102 3.11 20.57 -3.91
N ALA A 103 4.27 20.05 -3.49
CA ALA A 103 4.54 18.63 -3.32
C ALA A 103 3.64 17.96 -2.27
N ASN A 104 3.14 18.69 -1.26
CA ASN A 104 2.19 18.13 -0.30
C ASN A 104 0.86 17.73 -0.98
N PHE A 105 0.43 18.47 -2.01
CA PHE A 105 -0.72 18.08 -2.83
C PHE A 105 -0.41 16.89 -3.76
N LEU A 106 0.86 16.70 -4.12
CA LEU A 106 1.31 15.52 -4.87
C LEU A 106 1.16 14.24 -4.02
N VAL A 107 1.43 14.30 -2.72
CA VAL A 107 1.18 13.20 -1.77
C VAL A 107 -0.28 12.80 -1.78
N VAL A 108 -1.19 13.77 -1.66
CA VAL A 108 -2.64 13.53 -1.69
C VAL A 108 -3.06 12.83 -2.98
N LEU A 109 -2.55 13.29 -4.13
CA LEU A 109 -2.84 12.70 -5.42
C LEU A 109 -2.32 11.26 -5.52
N VAL A 110 -1.06 11.03 -5.13
CA VAL A 110 -0.43 9.70 -5.16
C VAL A 110 -1.18 8.72 -4.25
N ALA A 111 -1.51 9.13 -3.01
CA ALA A 111 -2.28 8.31 -2.09
C ALA A 111 -3.67 7.96 -2.65
N GLY A 112 -4.37 8.93 -3.25
CA GLY A 112 -5.65 8.70 -3.91
C GLY A 112 -5.57 7.71 -5.08
N LEU A 113 -4.55 7.83 -5.92
CA LEU A 113 -4.32 6.90 -7.04
C LEU A 113 -4.00 5.48 -6.57
N ILE A 114 -3.17 5.35 -5.53
CA ILE A 114 -2.86 4.06 -4.89
C ILE A 114 -4.13 3.42 -4.36
N LEU A 115 -4.94 4.16 -3.59
CA LEU A 115 -6.17 3.62 -3.01
C LEU A 115 -7.20 3.25 -4.06
N PHE A 116 -7.33 4.03 -5.14
CA PHE A 116 -8.21 3.68 -6.26
C PHE A 116 -7.77 2.38 -6.93
N TYR A 117 -6.47 2.24 -7.22
CA TYR A 117 -5.92 1.02 -7.79
C TYR A 117 -6.11 -0.19 -6.87
N CYS A 118 -5.81 -0.03 -5.57
CA CYS A 118 -5.94 -1.08 -4.57
C CYS A 118 -7.38 -1.54 -4.39
N ALA A 119 -8.36 -0.63 -4.31
CA ALA A 119 -9.76 -0.99 -4.14
C ALA A 119 -10.27 -1.86 -5.30
N GLY A 120 -9.92 -1.50 -6.54
CA GLY A 120 -10.26 -2.30 -7.70
C GLY A 120 -9.56 -3.66 -7.74
N ARG A 121 -8.26 -3.70 -7.40
CA ARG A 121 -7.45 -4.93 -7.34
C ARG A 121 -7.87 -5.88 -6.22
N ALA A 122 -8.29 -5.36 -5.07
CA ALA A 122 -8.79 -6.14 -3.94
C ALA A 122 -10.13 -6.81 -4.25
N TYR A 123 -10.95 -6.18 -5.11
CA TYR A 123 -12.21 -6.77 -5.56
C TYR A 123 -11.98 -7.84 -6.65
N VAL A 124 -11.23 -7.51 -7.71
CA VAL A 124 -10.90 -8.43 -8.81
C VAL A 124 -9.41 -8.35 -9.12
N PRO A 125 -8.66 -9.46 -9.01
CA PRO A 125 -7.25 -9.48 -9.36
C PRO A 125 -7.02 -9.11 -10.84
N PRO A 126 -5.94 -8.38 -11.17
CA PRO A 126 -5.67 -7.97 -12.55
C PRO A 126 -5.62 -9.16 -13.51
N PHE A 127 -6.22 -8.99 -14.69
CA PHE A 127 -6.24 -9.98 -15.79
C PHE A 127 -6.83 -11.36 -15.43
N THR A 128 -7.48 -11.48 -14.28
CA THR A 128 -8.20 -12.68 -13.87
C THR A 128 -9.61 -12.63 -14.43
N ASP A 129 -10.02 -13.73 -15.05
CA ASP A 129 -11.34 -13.89 -15.64
C ASP A 129 -12.01 -15.09 -14.97
N PHE A 130 -12.83 -14.80 -13.96
CA PHE A 130 -13.48 -15.82 -13.15
C PHE A 130 -14.42 -16.73 -13.97
N SER A 131 -14.89 -16.28 -15.14
CA SER A 131 -15.72 -17.10 -16.04
C SER A 131 -14.99 -18.30 -16.63
N LYS A 132 -13.65 -18.27 -16.63
CA LYS A 132 -12.78 -19.31 -17.21
C LYS A 132 -12.16 -20.23 -16.17
N LEU A 133 -12.38 -19.94 -14.88
CA LEU A 133 -11.87 -20.73 -13.78
C LEU A 133 -12.79 -21.93 -13.54
N SER A 134 -12.23 -23.07 -13.18
CA SER A 134 -13.01 -24.22 -12.74
C SER A 134 -13.66 -23.93 -11.38
N GLU A 135 -14.75 -24.63 -11.06
CA GLU A 135 -15.43 -24.48 -9.76
C GLU A 135 -14.48 -24.72 -8.58
N SER A 136 -13.51 -25.62 -8.74
CA SER A 136 -12.48 -25.88 -7.72
C SER A 136 -11.55 -24.69 -7.49
N GLU A 137 -11.16 -23.98 -8.56
CA GLU A 137 -10.29 -22.80 -8.47
C GLU A 137 -11.02 -21.61 -7.82
N ILE A 138 -12.31 -21.47 -8.10
CA ILE A 138 -13.16 -20.45 -7.47
C ILE A 138 -13.32 -20.75 -5.96
N ALA A 139 -13.56 -22.00 -5.59
CA ALA A 139 -13.68 -22.40 -4.19
C ALA A 139 -12.39 -22.16 -3.39
N GLU A 140 -11.23 -22.49 -3.98
CA GLU A 140 -9.92 -22.22 -3.38
C GLU A 140 -9.66 -20.72 -3.21
N TYR A 141 -10.01 -19.93 -4.23
CA TYR A 141 -9.91 -18.47 -4.16
C TYR A 141 -10.79 -17.90 -3.05
N GLU A 142 -12.04 -18.37 -2.93
CA GLU A 142 -12.94 -17.96 -1.85
C GLU A 142 -12.42 -18.36 -0.47
N GLU A 143 -11.79 -19.52 -0.32
CA GLU A 143 -11.17 -19.96 0.94
C GLU A 143 -10.02 -19.04 1.35
N ILE A 144 -9.14 -18.69 0.41
CA ILE A 144 -8.04 -17.73 0.65
C ILE A 144 -8.60 -16.35 1.02
N LYS A 145 -9.66 -15.92 0.32
CA LYS A 145 -10.33 -14.65 0.60
C LYS A 145 -10.93 -14.65 2.02
N LYS A 146 -11.56 -15.75 2.44
CA LYS A 146 -12.10 -15.94 3.79
C LYS A 146 -11.00 -15.95 4.85
N ALA A 147 -9.85 -16.57 4.58
CA ALA A 147 -8.70 -16.55 5.48
C ALA A 147 -8.11 -15.14 5.68
N GLY A 148 -8.25 -14.26 4.68
CA GLY A 148 -7.86 -12.85 4.74
C GLY A 148 -8.88 -11.93 5.42
N GLU A 149 -9.99 -12.46 5.96
CA GLU A 149 -10.97 -11.65 6.67
C GLU A 149 -10.47 -11.21 8.03
N LEU A 150 -10.54 -9.90 8.27
CA LEU A 150 -10.30 -9.33 9.57
C LEU A 150 -11.56 -9.48 10.42
N GLU A 151 -11.46 -10.28 11.47
CA GLU A 151 -12.44 -10.36 12.54
C GLU A 151 -12.16 -9.33 13.65
N LEU A 152 -13.16 -9.09 14.49
CA LEU A 152 -13.07 -8.17 15.62
C LEU A 152 -11.89 -8.49 16.56
N HIS A 153 -11.69 -9.78 16.88
CA HIS A 153 -10.58 -10.21 17.73
C HIS A 153 -9.22 -9.87 17.13
N THR A 154 -9.07 -10.09 15.82
CA THR A 154 -7.84 -9.79 15.09
C THR A 154 -7.59 -8.28 15.01
N ALA A 155 -8.62 -7.46 14.87
CA ALA A 155 -8.50 -6.00 14.87
C ALA A 155 -7.98 -5.45 16.21
N ILE A 156 -8.46 -5.98 17.34
CA ILE A 156 -7.95 -5.60 18.67
C ILE A 156 -6.51 -6.08 18.85
N LEU A 157 -6.25 -7.35 18.52
CA LEU A 157 -4.92 -7.94 18.63
C LEU A 157 -3.89 -7.18 17.79
N PHE A 158 -4.27 -6.72 16.60
CA PHE A 158 -3.41 -5.94 15.70
C PHE A 158 -2.84 -4.70 16.40
N VAL A 159 -3.67 -3.92 17.10
CA VAL A 159 -3.23 -2.69 17.79
C VAL A 159 -2.38 -3.00 19.03
N VAL A 160 -2.71 -4.06 19.76
CA VAL A 160 -1.93 -4.51 20.92
C VAL A 160 -0.54 -4.99 20.48
N VAL A 161 -0.46 -5.83 19.45
CA VAL A 161 0.81 -6.32 18.90
C VAL A 161 1.64 -5.16 18.35
N ALA A 162 1.04 -4.21 17.64
CA ALA A 162 1.72 -3.02 17.15
C ALA A 162 2.29 -2.17 18.31
N SER A 163 1.55 -2.04 19.41
CA SER A 163 2.00 -1.31 20.60
C SER A 163 3.19 -2.00 21.28
N ILE A 164 3.12 -3.32 21.45
CA ILE A 164 4.23 -4.11 22.02
C ILE A 164 5.46 -4.02 21.11
N ALA A 165 5.29 -4.19 19.79
CA ALA A 165 6.38 -4.09 18.82
C ALA A 165 7.06 -2.72 18.86
N LEU A 166 6.28 -1.63 18.98
CA LEU A 166 6.82 -0.27 19.06
C LEU A 166 7.65 -0.04 20.34
N VAL A 167 7.18 -0.55 21.49
CA VAL A 167 7.94 -0.48 22.75
C VAL A 167 9.22 -1.31 22.67
N LEU A 168 9.14 -2.52 22.13
CA LEU A 168 10.31 -3.37 21.93
C LEU A 168 11.33 -2.70 21.00
N LEU A 169 10.87 -2.02 19.96
CA LEU A 169 11.74 -1.23 19.11
C LEU A 169 12.44 -0.15 19.91
N PHE A 170 11.69 0.68 20.63
CA PHE A 170 12.23 1.78 21.42
C PHE A 170 13.37 1.36 22.36
N TYR A 171 13.25 0.22 23.04
CA TYR A 171 14.29 -0.28 23.94
C TYR A 171 15.41 -1.06 23.26
N PHE A 172 15.12 -1.78 22.16
CA PHE A 172 16.06 -2.70 21.51
C PHE A 172 16.42 -2.30 20.07
N MET A 173 16.43 -1.00 19.74
CA MET A 173 16.61 -0.48 18.37
C MET A 173 17.78 -1.11 17.60
N SER A 174 18.95 -1.26 18.23
CA SER A 174 20.14 -1.81 17.55
C SER A 174 19.95 -3.26 17.10
N ALA A 175 19.40 -4.13 17.97
CA ALA A 175 19.14 -5.53 17.64
C ALA A 175 17.91 -5.69 16.74
N MET A 176 16.86 -4.92 17.00
CA MET A 176 15.58 -5.04 16.29
C MET A 176 15.62 -4.41 14.89
N SER A 177 16.44 -3.40 14.63
CA SER A 177 16.55 -2.79 13.30
C SER A 177 17.07 -3.78 12.25
N ILE A 178 18.04 -4.62 12.61
CA ILE A 178 18.55 -5.70 11.74
C ILE A 178 17.44 -6.73 11.50
N LEU A 179 16.75 -7.15 12.56
CA LEU A 179 15.65 -8.11 12.47
C LEU A 179 14.53 -7.60 11.55
N ILE A 180 14.10 -6.35 11.73
CA ILE A 180 13.07 -5.72 10.90
C ILE A 180 13.56 -5.57 9.47
N THR A 181 14.82 -5.19 9.24
CA THR A 181 15.35 -5.08 7.87
C THR A 181 15.27 -6.42 7.14
N ILE A 182 15.60 -7.53 7.83
CA ILE A 182 15.47 -8.88 7.26
C ILE A 182 14.00 -9.23 7.00
N LEU A 183 13.12 -9.04 8.00
CA LEU A 183 11.69 -9.34 7.87
C LEU A 183 11.05 -8.53 6.74
N PHE A 184 11.34 -7.23 6.69
CA PHE A 184 10.89 -6.33 5.64
C PHE A 184 11.39 -6.80 4.28
N SER A 185 12.67 -7.15 4.14
CA SER A 185 13.21 -7.62 2.86
C SER A 185 12.47 -8.85 2.33
N LEU A 186 12.10 -9.78 3.22
CA LEU A 186 11.29 -10.96 2.87
C LEU A 186 9.89 -10.55 2.41
N VAL A 187 9.18 -9.75 3.21
CA VAL A 187 7.81 -9.31 2.90
C VAL A 187 7.78 -8.46 1.63
N ALA A 188 8.74 -7.57 1.44
CA ALA A 188 8.85 -6.71 0.26
C ALA A 188 9.11 -7.51 -1.01
N THR A 189 9.92 -8.58 -0.95
CA THR A 189 10.15 -9.46 -2.09
C THR A 189 8.85 -10.18 -2.51
N ILE A 190 8.09 -10.69 -1.53
CA ILE A 190 6.78 -11.32 -1.78
C ILE A 190 5.80 -10.30 -2.37
N SER A 191 5.72 -9.12 -1.75
CA SER A 191 4.79 -8.04 -2.13
C SER A 191 5.08 -7.50 -3.54
N PHE A 192 6.34 -7.24 -3.86
CA PHE A 192 6.75 -6.78 -5.18
C PHE A 192 6.51 -7.84 -6.26
N GLY A 193 6.83 -9.09 -5.96
CA GLY A 193 6.55 -10.17 -6.87
C GLY A 193 5.03 -10.37 -7.10
N PHE A 194 4.20 -10.27 -6.05
CA PHE A 194 2.74 -10.28 -6.17
C PHE A 194 2.23 -9.12 -7.03
N LEU A 195 2.80 -7.92 -6.88
CA LEU A 195 2.45 -6.75 -7.68
C LEU A 195 2.68 -7.02 -9.17
N ILE A 196 3.86 -7.52 -9.55
CA ILE A 196 4.32 -7.62 -10.95
C ILE A 196 3.88 -8.90 -11.67
N TYR A 197 3.65 -9.99 -10.95
CA TYR A 197 3.29 -11.30 -11.50
C TYR A 197 2.17 -11.26 -12.56
N PRO A 198 0.98 -10.69 -12.29
CA PRO A 198 -0.13 -10.73 -13.27
C PRO A 198 0.18 -9.93 -14.55
N TYR A 199 1.08 -8.94 -14.47
CA TYR A 199 1.50 -8.16 -15.63
C TYR A 199 2.46 -8.94 -16.51
N ILE A 200 3.43 -9.65 -15.91
CA ILE A 200 4.38 -10.47 -16.68
C ILE A 200 3.67 -11.69 -17.26
N ASP A 201 2.76 -12.30 -16.52
CA ASP A 201 1.95 -13.43 -17.00
C ASP A 201 1.13 -13.02 -18.24
N HIS A 202 0.50 -11.84 -18.18
CA HIS A 202 -0.23 -11.29 -19.31
C HIS A 202 0.70 -10.94 -20.49
N TRP A 203 1.81 -10.26 -20.24
CA TRP A 203 2.77 -9.85 -21.27
C TRP A 203 3.43 -11.03 -22.00
N THR A 204 3.59 -12.16 -21.31
CA THR A 204 4.16 -13.38 -21.90
C THR A 204 3.12 -14.28 -22.58
N ASP A 205 1.90 -13.78 -22.82
CA ASP A 205 0.76 -14.55 -23.37
C ASP A 205 0.51 -15.87 -22.62
N ARG A 206 0.75 -15.91 -21.31
CA ARG A 206 0.66 -17.11 -20.47
C ARG A 206 1.53 -18.29 -20.93
N LYS A 207 2.56 -18.04 -21.76
CA LYS A 207 3.46 -19.10 -22.27
C LYS A 207 4.24 -19.79 -21.15
N PHE A 208 4.52 -19.06 -20.07
CA PHE A 208 5.31 -19.52 -18.92
C PHE A 208 4.46 -19.84 -17.67
N SER A 209 3.13 -19.87 -17.80
CA SER A 209 2.22 -20.25 -16.69
C SER A 209 2.07 -21.76 -16.52
N ARG A 210 2.94 -22.55 -17.18
CA ARG A 210 2.98 -24.01 -17.03
C ARG A 210 3.57 -24.36 -15.67
N ASP A 211 2.89 -25.25 -14.96
CA ASP A 211 3.34 -25.75 -13.67
C ASP A 211 4.50 -26.73 -13.87
N VAL A 212 5.51 -26.59 -13.01
CA VAL A 212 6.62 -27.52 -12.90
C VAL A 212 6.57 -28.15 -11.53
N ASP A 213 6.53 -29.48 -11.49
CA ASP A 213 6.55 -30.22 -10.22
C ASP A 213 7.94 -30.14 -9.60
N VAL A 214 8.05 -29.37 -8.51
CA VAL A 214 9.27 -29.23 -7.73
C VAL A 214 9.20 -30.22 -6.55
N PRO A 215 10.21 -31.09 -6.33
CA PRO A 215 10.14 -32.20 -5.36
C PRO A 215 9.77 -31.83 -3.92
N LEU A 216 9.96 -30.56 -3.52
CA LEU A 216 9.68 -30.06 -2.17
C LEU A 216 8.54 -29.03 -2.13
N LEU A 217 8.22 -28.39 -3.26
CA LEU A 217 7.22 -27.30 -3.35
C LEU A 217 6.00 -27.66 -4.19
N GLY A 218 5.89 -28.88 -4.71
CA GLY A 218 4.78 -29.27 -5.57
C GLY A 218 4.77 -28.51 -6.89
N PRO A 219 3.63 -28.42 -7.59
CA PRO A 219 3.50 -27.70 -8.85
C PRO A 219 3.64 -26.18 -8.60
N VAL A 220 4.71 -25.59 -9.14
CA VAL A 220 4.94 -24.14 -9.09
C VAL A 220 4.96 -23.62 -10.53
N PRO A 221 4.26 -22.52 -10.85
CA PRO A 221 4.28 -21.96 -12.19
C PRO A 221 5.69 -21.50 -12.54
N LEU A 222 6.16 -21.88 -13.73
CA LEU A 222 7.53 -21.65 -14.19
C LEU A 222 7.91 -20.15 -14.15
N LEU A 223 6.93 -19.26 -14.31
CA LEU A 223 7.10 -17.81 -14.19
C LEU A 223 7.69 -17.36 -12.83
N VAL A 224 7.40 -18.06 -11.73
CA VAL A 224 7.90 -17.73 -10.39
C VAL A 224 9.44 -17.81 -10.34
N PHE A 225 10.05 -18.71 -11.10
CA PHE A 225 11.52 -18.82 -11.18
C PHE A 225 12.18 -17.62 -11.86
N PHE A 226 11.42 -16.80 -12.61
CA PHE A 226 11.91 -15.54 -13.19
C PHE A 226 11.55 -14.33 -12.32
N VAL A 227 10.33 -14.31 -11.78
CA VAL A 227 9.82 -13.18 -10.98
C VAL A 227 10.51 -13.10 -9.62
N ALA A 228 10.73 -14.24 -8.94
CA ALA A 228 11.30 -14.23 -7.59
C ALA A 228 12.77 -13.73 -7.56
N PRO A 229 13.68 -14.16 -8.46
CA PRO A 229 15.02 -13.58 -8.53
C PRO A 229 15.02 -12.10 -8.91
N PHE A 230 14.11 -11.67 -9.79
CA PHE A 230 13.98 -10.26 -10.14
C PHE A 230 13.53 -9.41 -8.94
N ALA A 231 12.55 -9.88 -8.19
CA ALA A 231 12.11 -9.23 -6.96
C ALA A 231 13.23 -9.13 -5.91
N LEU A 232 14.00 -10.22 -5.74
CA LEU A 232 15.18 -10.23 -4.86
C LEU A 232 16.24 -9.23 -5.31
N LEU A 233 16.46 -9.10 -6.62
CA LEU A 233 17.41 -8.13 -7.16
C LEU A 233 16.98 -6.70 -6.83
N VAL A 234 15.69 -6.35 -6.98
CA VAL A 234 15.17 -5.02 -6.64
C VAL A 234 15.36 -4.71 -5.15
N VAL A 235 15.08 -5.68 -4.27
CA VAL A 235 15.31 -5.52 -2.82
C VAL A 235 16.80 -5.41 -2.49
N ALA A 236 17.67 -6.19 -3.14
CA ALA A 236 19.11 -6.10 -2.96
C ALA A 236 19.66 -4.74 -3.43
N LEU A 237 19.18 -4.24 -4.57
CA LEU A 237 19.52 -2.90 -5.07
C LEU A 237 19.08 -1.83 -4.07
N TRP A 238 17.88 -1.94 -3.49
CA TRP A 238 17.46 -1.05 -2.42
C TRP A 238 18.37 -1.14 -1.19
N LEU A 239 18.74 -2.34 -0.73
CA LEU A 239 19.65 -2.53 0.41
C LEU A 239 21.03 -1.89 0.18
N CYS A 240 21.56 -1.96 -1.04
CA CYS A 240 22.87 -1.39 -1.38
C CYS A 240 22.83 0.12 -1.63
N THR A 241 21.79 0.62 -2.31
CA THR A 241 21.73 2.02 -2.77
C THR A 241 20.94 2.93 -1.84
N LYS A 242 19.99 2.37 -1.08
CA LYS A 242 18.99 3.09 -0.28
C LYS A 242 18.28 4.20 -1.08
N HIS A 243 18.13 3.99 -2.38
CA HIS A 243 17.55 4.99 -3.27
C HIS A 243 16.05 5.15 -3.02
N TRP A 244 15.58 6.41 -2.93
CA TRP A 244 14.20 6.77 -2.62
C TRP A 244 13.17 6.18 -3.61
N ILE A 245 13.46 6.17 -4.91
CA ILE A 245 12.58 5.52 -5.91
C ILE A 245 12.38 4.03 -5.60
N THR A 246 13.46 3.30 -5.31
CA THR A 246 13.34 1.87 -5.03
C THR A 246 12.62 1.65 -3.71
N ASN A 247 12.84 2.53 -2.73
CA ASN A 247 12.09 2.56 -1.48
C ASN A 247 10.58 2.70 -1.73
N ASP A 248 10.16 3.69 -2.53
CA ASP A 248 8.76 3.96 -2.84
C ASP A 248 8.10 2.83 -3.63
N VAL A 249 8.81 2.25 -4.60
CA VAL A 249 8.32 1.07 -5.34
C VAL A 249 8.06 -0.10 -4.39
N LEU A 250 8.96 -0.37 -3.45
CA LEU A 250 8.77 -1.42 -2.45
C LEU A 250 7.63 -1.07 -1.47
N ALA A 251 7.54 0.19 -1.03
CA ALA A 251 6.48 0.68 -0.15
C ALA A 251 5.09 0.56 -0.80
N ILE A 252 4.93 0.99 -2.05
CA ILE A 252 3.69 0.85 -2.82
C ILE A 252 3.33 -0.63 -3.01
N SER A 253 4.33 -1.48 -3.29
CA SER A 253 4.08 -2.92 -3.42
C SER A 253 3.54 -3.54 -2.13
N LEU A 254 4.03 -3.08 -0.97
CA LEU A 254 3.55 -3.51 0.34
C LEU A 254 2.11 -3.06 0.59
N VAL A 255 1.76 -1.82 0.25
CA VAL A 255 0.38 -1.30 0.35
C VAL A 255 -0.57 -2.12 -0.51
N VAL A 256 -0.20 -2.37 -1.77
CA VAL A 256 -1.00 -3.17 -2.69
C VAL A 256 -1.17 -4.60 -2.16
N PHE A 257 -0.09 -5.21 -1.68
CA PHE A 257 -0.15 -6.56 -1.11
C PHE A 257 -1.08 -6.62 0.10
N PHE A 258 -0.97 -5.68 1.03
CA PHE A 258 -1.78 -5.66 2.23
C PHE A 258 -3.26 -5.42 1.92
N LEU A 259 -3.59 -4.40 1.13
CA LEU A 259 -4.98 -4.06 0.78
C LEU A 259 -5.65 -5.10 -0.13
N ALA A 260 -4.88 -5.87 -0.90
CA ALA A 260 -5.42 -6.94 -1.73
C ALA A 260 -5.67 -8.25 -0.96
N ASN A 261 -4.92 -8.50 0.13
CA ASN A 261 -5.00 -9.76 0.87
C ASN A 261 -5.78 -9.66 2.20
N ILE A 262 -5.90 -8.45 2.77
CA ILE A 262 -6.67 -8.23 3.99
C ILE A 262 -7.97 -7.53 3.64
N ARG A 263 -9.08 -8.10 4.11
CA ARG A 263 -10.41 -7.53 3.89
C ARG A 263 -11.19 -7.40 5.18
N LEU A 264 -12.03 -6.38 5.25
CA LEU A 264 -12.95 -6.19 6.37
C LEU A 264 -14.22 -6.99 6.12
N SER A 265 -14.64 -7.77 7.11
CA SER A 265 -15.88 -8.56 7.09
C SER A 265 -17.12 -7.66 7.18
N SER A 266 -17.08 -6.61 8.00
CA SER A 266 -18.20 -5.70 8.23
C SER A 266 -17.77 -4.25 8.54
N LEU A 267 -18.73 -3.31 8.45
CA LEU A 267 -18.51 -1.93 8.86
C LEU A 267 -18.25 -1.82 10.38
N MET A 268 -18.80 -2.73 11.20
CA MET A 268 -18.51 -2.78 12.63
C MET A 268 -17.02 -3.02 12.88
N VAL A 269 -16.42 -4.02 12.22
CA VAL A 269 -14.99 -4.29 12.36
C VAL A 269 -14.16 -3.11 11.84
N ALA A 270 -14.56 -2.51 10.71
CA ALA A 270 -13.93 -1.30 10.17
C ALA A 270 -13.91 -0.16 11.20
N THR A 271 -15.06 0.10 11.83
CA THR A 271 -15.25 1.17 12.82
C THR A 271 -14.38 0.92 14.04
N VAL A 272 -14.38 -0.29 14.58
CA VAL A 272 -13.55 -0.63 15.75
C VAL A 272 -12.06 -0.50 15.42
N LEU A 273 -11.61 -1.05 14.28
CA LEU A 273 -10.21 -0.95 13.86
C LEU A 273 -9.76 0.52 13.73
N LEU A 274 -10.54 1.35 13.04
CA LEU A 274 -10.19 2.75 12.80
C LEU A 274 -10.24 3.59 14.08
N LEU A 275 -11.20 3.34 14.98
CA LEU A 275 -11.24 4.02 16.27
C LEU A 275 -10.07 3.60 17.17
N LEU A 276 -9.71 2.32 17.21
CA LEU A 276 -8.53 1.87 17.94
C LEU A 276 -7.25 2.49 17.37
N ALA A 277 -7.14 2.58 16.05
CA ALA A 277 -6.01 3.22 15.39
C ALA A 277 -5.95 4.74 15.67
N PHE A 278 -7.10 5.43 15.71
CA PHE A 278 -7.21 6.83 16.12
C PHE A 278 -6.64 7.04 17.52
N PHE A 279 -7.08 6.24 18.50
CA PHE A 279 -6.58 6.36 19.88
C PHE A 279 -5.11 5.93 20.00
N TYR A 280 -4.69 4.93 19.25
CA TYR A 280 -3.29 4.49 19.17
C TYR A 280 -2.38 5.64 18.73
N ASP A 281 -2.73 6.33 17.65
CA ASP A 281 -1.93 7.42 17.08
C ASP A 281 -1.82 8.59 18.08
N ILE A 282 -2.95 9.00 18.69
CA ILE A 282 -2.97 10.03 19.74
C ILE A 282 -2.09 9.66 20.93
N PHE A 283 -2.19 8.42 21.40
CA PHE A 283 -1.40 7.96 22.54
C PHE A 283 0.10 8.01 22.23
N TRP A 284 0.53 7.49 21.08
CA TRP A 284 1.94 7.41 20.75
C TRP A 284 2.55 8.76 20.36
N VAL A 285 1.79 9.66 19.76
CA VAL A 285 2.24 11.00 19.41
C VAL A 285 2.33 11.92 20.63
N PHE A 286 1.29 11.96 21.50
CA PHE A 286 1.22 12.96 22.58
C PHE A 286 1.55 12.41 23.97
N MET A 287 1.10 11.19 24.29
CA MET A 287 1.19 10.66 25.65
C MET A 287 2.51 9.94 25.91
N SER A 288 3.16 9.39 24.87
CA SER A 288 4.36 8.57 25.01
C SER A 288 5.51 9.31 25.70
N SER A 289 5.71 10.61 25.43
CA SER A 289 6.77 11.40 26.09
C SER A 289 6.60 11.51 27.60
N SER A 290 5.37 11.55 28.10
CA SER A 290 5.09 11.68 29.53
C SER A 290 5.47 10.41 30.30
N ILE A 291 5.31 9.24 29.65
CA ILE A 291 5.53 7.93 30.27
C ILE A 291 6.99 7.47 30.11
N PHE A 292 7.58 7.67 28.93
CA PHE A 292 8.90 7.13 28.58
C PHE A 292 10.03 8.18 28.62
N GLY A 293 9.71 9.45 28.93
CA GLY A 293 10.66 10.57 28.95
C GLY A 293 11.13 11.05 27.58
N LYS A 294 10.77 10.35 26.50
CA LYS A 294 11.00 10.70 25.10
C LYS A 294 9.82 10.27 24.24
N ASN A 295 9.59 10.98 23.13
CA ASN A 295 8.57 10.60 22.15
C ASN A 295 9.00 9.31 21.42
N VAL A 296 8.34 8.21 21.78
CA VAL A 296 8.66 6.87 21.26
C VAL A 296 8.47 6.81 19.74
N MET A 297 7.33 7.30 19.26
CA MET A 297 6.99 7.27 17.83
C MET A 297 8.00 8.06 16.99
N VAL A 298 8.40 9.25 17.44
CA VAL A 298 9.39 10.08 16.74
C VAL A 298 10.76 9.39 16.73
N THR A 299 11.20 8.88 17.88
CA THR A 299 12.51 8.19 18.01
C THR A 299 12.59 6.96 17.11
N VAL A 300 11.55 6.13 17.10
CA VAL A 300 11.52 4.94 16.22
C VAL A 300 11.43 5.36 14.74
N ALA A 301 10.67 6.40 14.43
CA ALA A 301 10.48 6.86 13.06
C ALA A 301 11.74 7.52 12.46
N THR A 302 12.62 8.13 13.25
CA THR A 302 13.86 8.74 12.76
C THR A 302 14.98 7.72 12.59
N ASP A 303 15.06 6.75 13.50
CA ASP A 303 16.23 5.87 13.59
C ASP A 303 16.04 4.54 12.83
N LEU A 304 14.81 4.23 12.39
CA LEU A 304 14.51 3.04 11.59
C LEU A 304 14.53 3.35 10.08
N ASP A 305 15.58 2.90 9.39
CA ASP A 305 15.78 3.10 7.94
C ASP A 305 15.21 1.95 7.08
N VAL A 306 13.88 1.86 7.02
CA VAL A 306 13.12 0.82 6.30
C VAL A 306 12.00 1.46 5.45
N PRO A 307 11.59 0.91 4.29
CA PRO A 307 10.58 1.46 3.36
C PRO A 307 9.14 1.36 3.87
N ILE A 308 8.92 1.82 5.09
CA ILE A 308 7.61 1.86 5.75
C ILE A 308 6.96 3.25 5.55
N LYS A 309 7.55 4.06 4.65
CA LYS A 309 7.11 5.40 4.30
C LYS A 309 7.33 5.63 2.81
N ILE A 310 6.43 6.39 2.19
CA ILE A 310 6.61 6.89 0.83
C ILE A 310 7.26 8.26 0.94
N LEU A 311 8.33 8.49 0.17
CA LEU A 311 9.11 9.73 0.18
C LEU A 311 8.93 10.48 -1.13
N ILE A 312 8.24 11.62 -1.09
CA ILE A 312 8.08 12.48 -2.26
C ILE A 312 9.02 13.68 -2.14
N PRO A 313 9.91 13.93 -3.11
CA PRO A 313 10.83 15.07 -3.05
C PRO A 313 10.05 16.39 -3.11
N LEU A 314 10.43 17.34 -2.25
CA LEU A 314 9.87 18.69 -2.22
C LEU A 314 10.26 19.47 -3.48
N VAL A 315 9.34 20.27 -4.01
CA VAL A 315 9.52 21.00 -5.28
C VAL A 315 10.16 22.36 -5.06
N LEU A 316 10.01 22.95 -3.86
CA LEU A 316 10.64 24.19 -3.45
C LEU A 316 11.82 23.88 -2.51
N PRO A 317 13.03 23.62 -3.04
CA PRO A 317 14.20 23.45 -2.19
C PRO A 317 14.48 24.76 -1.45
N GLU A 318 14.57 24.68 -0.13
CA GLU A 318 15.01 25.78 0.72
C GLU A 318 16.44 26.19 0.29
N GLU A 319 16.68 27.47 0.01
CA GLU A 319 17.94 27.96 -0.58
C GLU A 319 19.20 27.69 0.26
N SER A 320 19.06 27.16 1.48
CA SER A 320 20.15 27.00 2.45
C SER A 320 20.74 25.59 2.55
N GLN A 321 20.16 24.56 1.94
CA GLN A 321 20.63 23.17 2.12
C GLN A 321 20.73 22.39 0.81
N SER A 322 21.91 21.82 0.56
CA SER A 322 22.24 20.99 -0.61
C SER A 322 21.68 19.54 -0.54
N ARG A 323 20.66 19.29 0.29
CA ARG A 323 20.03 17.98 0.47
C ARG A 323 18.56 18.06 0.04
N LEU A 324 18.12 17.07 -0.75
CA LEU A 324 16.70 16.90 -1.06
C LEU A 324 15.91 16.68 0.23
N GLU A 325 14.95 17.55 0.47
CA GLU A 325 13.95 17.36 1.51
C GLU A 325 12.77 16.56 0.93
N PHE A 326 12.17 15.70 1.75
CA PHE A 326 11.07 14.83 1.35
C PHE A 326 9.86 15.07 2.25
N THR A 327 8.67 15.13 1.66
CA THR A 327 7.42 14.95 2.40
C THR A 327 7.16 13.46 2.57
N LEU A 328 6.70 13.07 3.76
CA LEU A 328 6.57 11.68 4.18
C LEU A 328 5.13 11.35 4.50
N ILE A 329 4.65 10.22 3.97
CA ILE A 329 3.37 9.64 4.40
C ILE A 329 3.62 8.23 4.96
N GLY A 330 3.04 7.97 6.13
CA GLY A 330 3.10 6.66 6.77
C GLY A 330 2.27 5.66 5.99
N LEU A 331 2.79 4.44 5.78
CA LEU A 331 2.00 3.40 5.11
C LEU A 331 0.72 3.05 5.88
N GLY A 332 0.73 3.16 7.21
CA GLY A 332 -0.46 2.95 8.05
C GLY A 332 -1.60 3.92 7.75
N ASP A 333 -1.27 5.18 7.44
CA ASP A 333 -2.24 6.25 7.14
C ASP A 333 -2.92 6.07 5.78
N ILE A 334 -2.29 5.31 4.88
CA ILE A 334 -2.89 4.88 3.61
C ILE A 334 -3.68 3.58 3.83
N VAL A 335 -3.05 2.60 4.47
CA VAL A 335 -3.57 1.23 4.58
C VAL A 335 -4.83 1.15 5.44
N LEU A 336 -4.86 1.76 6.63
CA LEU A 336 -5.99 1.58 7.54
C LEU A 336 -7.29 2.21 6.99
N PRO A 337 -7.30 3.48 6.54
CA PRO A 337 -8.46 4.02 5.83
C PRO A 337 -8.71 3.29 4.51
N GLY A 338 -7.65 2.84 3.83
CA GLY A 338 -7.73 2.08 2.58
C GLY A 338 -8.53 0.77 2.69
N LEU A 339 -8.46 0.08 3.84
CA LEU A 339 -9.29 -1.10 4.09
C LEU A 339 -10.79 -0.76 4.06
N LEU A 340 -11.19 0.38 4.64
CA LEU A 340 -12.57 0.86 4.58
C LEU A 340 -12.98 1.23 3.15
N LEU A 341 -12.09 1.83 2.35
CA LEU A 341 -12.36 2.09 0.94
C LEU A 341 -12.52 0.81 0.12
N CYS A 342 -11.69 -0.21 0.36
CA CYS A 342 -11.83 -1.52 -0.30
C CYS A 342 -13.16 -2.18 0.08
N PHE A 343 -13.56 -2.09 1.35
CA PHE A 343 -14.88 -2.51 1.81
C PHE A 343 -16.00 -1.75 1.10
N ALA A 344 -15.90 -0.42 0.99
CA ALA A 344 -16.88 0.43 0.32
C ALA A 344 -17.06 0.06 -1.17
N TRP A 345 -15.95 -0.18 -1.88
CA TRP A 345 -15.98 -0.62 -3.26
C TRP A 345 -16.69 -1.96 -3.43
N ARG A 346 -16.44 -2.91 -2.52
CA ARG A 346 -17.12 -4.22 -2.52
C ARG A 346 -18.63 -4.05 -2.30
N VAL A 347 -19.03 -3.31 -1.27
CA VAL A 347 -20.45 -3.03 -0.99
C VAL A 347 -21.15 -2.40 -2.19
N ASP A 348 -20.52 -1.42 -2.85
CA ASP A 348 -21.09 -0.80 -4.05
C ASP A 348 -21.28 -1.79 -5.19
N ARG A 349 -20.32 -2.69 -5.41
CA ARG A 349 -20.41 -3.71 -6.46
C ARG A 349 -21.50 -4.73 -6.18
N ASP A 350 -21.56 -5.23 -4.95
CA ASP A 350 -22.52 -6.27 -4.56
C ASP A 350 -23.96 -5.72 -4.63
N LYS A 351 -24.15 -4.42 -4.34
CA LYS A 351 -25.45 -3.75 -4.46
C LYS A 351 -25.75 -3.18 -5.86
N GLY A 352 -24.81 -3.26 -6.80
CA GLY A 352 -24.96 -2.68 -8.14
C GLY A 352 -25.02 -1.15 -8.17
N ASN A 353 -24.44 -0.48 -7.16
CA ASN A 353 -24.35 0.97 -7.11
C ASN A 353 -23.40 1.50 -8.20
N ASP A 354 -23.72 2.68 -8.73
CA ASP A 354 -22.80 3.40 -9.60
C ASP A 354 -21.54 3.81 -8.82
N MET A 355 -20.37 3.51 -9.39
CA MET A 355 -19.06 3.78 -8.80
C MET A 355 -18.85 5.27 -8.50
N GLN A 356 -19.51 6.17 -9.22
CA GLN A 356 -19.37 7.62 -9.02
C GLN A 356 -20.25 8.17 -7.89
N LYS A 357 -21.29 7.44 -7.48
CA LYS A 357 -22.27 7.87 -6.47
C LYS A 357 -22.39 6.88 -5.31
N GLY A 358 -21.56 5.86 -5.30
CA GLY A 358 -21.51 4.83 -4.29
C GLY A 358 -20.80 5.26 -3.01
N TYR A 359 -20.75 4.35 -2.04
CA TYR A 359 -19.97 4.46 -0.82
C TYR A 359 -18.49 4.77 -1.10
N PHE A 360 -17.88 4.11 -2.09
CA PHE A 360 -16.48 4.30 -2.43
C PHE A 360 -16.16 5.75 -2.83
N ALA A 361 -16.96 6.36 -3.70
CA ALA A 361 -16.72 7.73 -4.15
C ALA A 361 -16.81 8.74 -3.01
N VAL A 362 -17.83 8.62 -2.15
CA VAL A 362 -18.05 9.52 -1.01
C VAL A 362 -16.95 9.34 0.04
N THR A 363 -16.55 8.11 0.35
CA THR A 363 -15.45 7.82 1.28
C THR A 363 -14.09 8.24 0.72
N MET A 364 -13.84 8.06 -0.59
CA MET A 364 -12.62 8.53 -1.26
C MET A 364 -12.52 10.05 -1.24
N ALA A 365 -13.61 10.77 -1.54
CA ALA A 365 -13.64 12.23 -1.43
C ALA A 365 -13.34 12.68 0.01
N GLY A 366 -13.94 12.01 0.99
CA GLY A 366 -13.68 12.25 2.41
C GLY A 366 -12.21 12.03 2.79
N TYR A 367 -11.58 10.95 2.31
CA TYR A 367 -10.15 10.67 2.48
C TYR A 367 -9.28 11.80 1.92
N LEU A 368 -9.51 12.21 0.67
CA LEU A 368 -8.71 13.24 0.01
C LEU A 368 -8.84 14.60 0.69
N VAL A 369 -10.05 14.98 1.11
CA VAL A 369 -10.30 16.21 1.88
C VAL A 369 -9.60 16.16 3.23
N ALA A 370 -9.70 15.05 3.95
CA ALA A 370 -9.06 14.89 5.25
C ALA A 370 -7.54 14.90 5.17
N LEU A 371 -6.95 14.23 4.18
CA LEU A 371 -5.50 14.24 3.97
C LEU A 371 -5.01 15.64 3.56
N THR A 372 -5.74 16.33 2.68
CA THR A 372 -5.43 17.73 2.32
C THR A 372 -5.49 18.65 3.53
N LEU A 373 -6.50 18.50 4.39
CA LEU A 373 -6.63 19.27 5.61
C LEU A 373 -5.48 18.99 6.58
N CYS A 374 -5.09 17.72 6.73
CA CYS A 374 -3.92 17.32 7.52
C CYS A 374 -2.64 18.01 7.01
N GLU A 375 -2.36 17.94 5.71
CA GLU A 375 -1.20 18.60 5.10
C GLU A 375 -1.19 20.12 5.30
N ILE A 376 -2.35 20.78 5.15
CA ILE A 376 -2.48 22.22 5.37
C ILE A 376 -2.19 22.56 6.83
N ILE A 377 -2.74 21.81 7.78
CA ILE A 377 -2.60 22.09 9.20
C ILE A 377 -1.17 21.82 9.68
N VAL A 378 -0.58 20.69 9.29
CA VAL A 378 0.82 20.38 9.61
C VAL A 378 1.76 21.42 8.99
N GLY A 379 1.50 21.81 7.74
CA GLY A 379 2.28 22.83 7.04
C GLY A 379 2.13 24.24 7.62
N SER A 380 0.97 24.59 8.20
CA SER A 380 0.71 25.94 8.72
C SER A 380 1.01 26.09 10.22
N LEU A 381 0.78 25.04 11.02
CA LEU A 381 0.98 25.06 12.47
C LEU A 381 2.38 24.62 12.88
N HIS A 382 3.16 24.01 11.96
CA HIS A 382 4.51 23.48 12.21
C HIS A 382 4.61 22.55 13.44
N LEU A 383 3.47 21.97 13.86
CA LEU A 383 3.38 21.01 14.94
C LEU A 383 3.11 19.64 14.31
N ALA A 384 3.88 18.63 14.71
CA ALA A 384 3.61 17.25 14.33
C ALA A 384 2.25 16.84 14.91
N GLN A 385 1.34 16.41 14.04
CA GLN A 385 0.00 15.97 14.43
C GLN A 385 -0.26 14.55 13.93
N PRO A 386 -1.05 13.75 14.69
CA PRO A 386 -1.45 12.43 14.27
C PRO A 386 -2.42 12.52 13.08
N ALA A 387 -2.06 11.95 11.93
CA ALA A 387 -2.85 12.01 10.71
C ALA A 387 -4.23 11.35 10.88
N MET A 388 -4.31 10.34 11.75
CA MET A 388 -5.55 9.60 12.01
C MET A 388 -6.65 10.47 12.61
N ILE A 389 -6.31 11.62 13.23
CA ILE A 389 -7.31 12.60 13.71
C ILE A 389 -8.19 13.12 12.57
N TYR A 390 -7.62 13.26 11.37
CA TYR A 390 -8.33 13.75 10.20
C TYR A 390 -8.92 12.61 9.38
N LEU A 391 -8.11 11.57 9.13
CA LEU A 391 -8.46 10.49 8.21
C LEU A 391 -9.61 9.61 8.71
N VAL A 392 -9.66 9.32 10.00
CA VAL A 392 -10.72 8.46 10.57
C VAL A 392 -12.10 9.11 10.47
N PRO A 393 -12.34 10.32 11.01
CA PRO A 393 -13.64 10.97 10.82
C PRO A 393 -13.89 11.30 9.35
N GLY A 394 -12.85 11.70 8.59
CA GLY A 394 -12.94 12.02 7.18
C GLY A 394 -13.41 10.87 6.29
N THR A 395 -13.16 9.62 6.66
CA THR A 395 -13.58 8.44 5.88
C THR A 395 -14.80 7.75 6.45
N LEU A 396 -14.87 7.61 7.79
CA LEU A 396 -15.93 6.88 8.46
C LEU A 396 -17.25 7.65 8.46
N ILE A 397 -17.24 8.97 8.74
CA ILE A 397 -18.45 9.78 8.81
C ILE A 397 -19.17 9.82 7.45
N PRO A 398 -18.51 10.12 6.32
CA PRO A 398 -19.20 10.13 5.03
C PRO A 398 -19.81 8.77 4.65
N PHE A 399 -19.12 7.67 4.96
CA PHE A 399 -19.66 6.32 4.76
C PHE A 399 -20.94 6.10 5.58
N MET A 400 -20.86 6.34 6.90
CA MET A 400 -21.98 6.12 7.82
C MET A 400 -23.16 7.04 7.49
N LEU A 401 -22.92 8.30 7.15
CA LEU A 401 -23.97 9.24 6.74
C LEU A 401 -24.69 8.75 5.48
N LEU A 402 -23.96 8.30 4.46
CA LEU A 402 -24.59 7.76 3.26
C LEU A 402 -25.40 6.50 3.58
N ALA A 403 -24.89 5.61 4.44
CA ALA A 403 -25.59 4.40 4.85
C ALA A 403 -26.88 4.71 5.62
N LEU A 404 -26.86 5.74 6.47
CA LEU A 404 -28.04 6.23 7.20
C LEU A 404 -29.06 6.87 6.24
N VAL A 405 -28.62 7.71 5.31
CA VAL A 405 -29.50 8.34 4.30
C VAL A 405 -30.16 7.30 3.41
N ARG A 406 -29.43 6.24 3.04
CA ARG A 406 -29.96 5.12 2.26
C ARG A 406 -30.77 4.12 3.07
N LYS A 407 -30.79 4.25 4.41
CA LYS A 407 -31.41 3.29 5.35
C LYS A 407 -30.83 1.88 5.27
N GLU A 408 -29.57 1.77 4.87
CA GLU A 408 -28.82 0.52 4.70
C GLU A 408 -27.85 0.25 5.85
N PHE A 409 -27.82 1.13 6.87
CA PHE A 409 -26.85 1.08 7.96
C PHE A 409 -26.75 -0.29 8.64
N ASN A 410 -27.88 -0.90 9.02
CA ASN A 410 -27.87 -2.19 9.73
C ASN A 410 -27.26 -3.32 8.88
N GLU A 411 -27.52 -3.30 7.58
CA GLU A 411 -27.03 -4.32 6.64
C GLU A 411 -25.50 -4.23 6.50
N VAL A 412 -24.97 -3.02 6.25
CA VAL A 412 -23.52 -2.83 6.14
C VAL A 412 -22.80 -2.98 7.50
N TRP A 413 -23.50 -2.73 8.61
CA TRP A 413 -23.00 -2.86 9.97
C TRP A 413 -22.69 -4.32 10.35
N SER A 414 -23.62 -5.24 10.10
CA SER A 414 -23.42 -6.68 10.33
C SER A 414 -22.45 -7.32 9.33
N GLY A 415 -22.28 -6.69 8.17
CA GLY A 415 -21.47 -7.22 7.07
C GLY A 415 -22.35 -7.65 5.90
N VAL A 416 -21.80 -7.56 4.69
CA VAL A 416 -22.45 -8.02 3.46
C VAL A 416 -22.02 -9.47 3.25
N GLU A 417 -22.99 -10.40 3.21
CA GLU A 417 -22.73 -11.78 2.78
C GLU A 417 -22.18 -11.72 1.36
N ASP A 418 -20.99 -12.32 1.13
CA ASP A 418 -20.40 -12.37 -0.21
C ASP A 418 -21.42 -13.07 -1.12
N THR A 419 -21.91 -12.35 -2.14
CA THR A 419 -22.61 -13.04 -3.23
C THR A 419 -21.55 -13.92 -3.89
N PRO A 420 -21.75 -15.25 -3.98
CA PRO A 420 -20.78 -16.12 -4.64
C PRO A 420 -20.46 -15.56 -6.01
N ILE A 421 -19.21 -15.65 -6.46
CA ILE A 421 -18.84 -15.29 -7.83
C ILE A 421 -19.56 -16.29 -8.73
N ALA A 422 -20.81 -16.00 -9.08
CA ALA A 422 -21.62 -16.91 -9.85
C ALA A 422 -20.96 -17.05 -11.23
N PRO A 423 -20.74 -18.29 -11.73
CA PRO A 423 -20.43 -18.45 -13.13
C PRO A 423 -21.61 -17.84 -13.88
N GLN A 424 -21.36 -16.74 -14.62
CA GLN A 424 -22.35 -16.21 -15.53
C GLN A 424 -22.64 -17.36 -16.51
N LYS A 425 -23.85 -17.95 -16.37
CA LYS A 425 -24.29 -18.99 -17.28
C LYS A 425 -24.20 -18.43 -18.71
N PRO A 426 -23.75 -19.27 -19.67
CA PRO A 426 -23.38 -18.84 -21.01
C PRO A 426 -24.49 -18.13 -21.77
#